data_AF-A0A2Z6S2Y7-F1
#
_entry.id   AF-A0A2Z6S2Y7-F1
#
_cell.length_a   1.000
_cell.length_b   1.000
_cell.length_c   1.000
_cell.angle_alpha   90.00
_cell.angle_beta   90.00
_cell.angle_gamma   90.00
#
_symmetry.space_group_name_H-M   'P 1'
#
loop_
_entity.id
_entity.type
_entity.pdbx_description
1 polymer ?
#
loop_
_entity_poly.entity_id
_entity_poly.type
_entity_poly.pdbx_seq_one_letter_code
_entity_poly.pdbx_strand_id
1 'polypeptide(L)'
;MIFKYKLLSEKLAVLEKTKHQYYDIYQDSDCPLCAEEKETFTHIWLCLYQAETFSQLYNNFKNMLIFGILDLSTNISAQQLSDQFDLLLFTKSSHSSNITFLDIIKGFISTTLVEWLQKYTNASQRRNLLTKAFDKLYEDSLDLWKLRCEAFASIEHMCSITQYMKRSISYNTKYKEPFTSYHNINSFFDFSSFNIEYIEYINLLIRFNVAYIDLFTFNIP
;
A
#
# COMPACT_ATOMS: atom_id res chain seq x y z
N MET A 1 -5.92 8.56 6.61
CA MET A 1 -6.71 8.60 5.34
C MET A 1 -5.85 8.35 4.11
N ILE A 2 -4.69 9.03 3.95
CA ILE A 2 -3.87 8.92 2.74
C ILE A 2 -3.24 7.52 2.54
N PHE A 3 -2.74 6.88 3.60
CA PHE A 3 -2.19 5.51 3.51
C PHE A 3 -3.22 4.49 2.99
N LYS A 4 -4.42 4.47 3.59
CA LYS A 4 -5.53 3.57 3.17
C LYS A 4 -5.85 3.72 1.68
N TYR A 5 -5.92 4.95 1.17
CA TYR A 5 -6.13 5.20 -0.27
C TYR A 5 -4.98 4.70 -1.14
N LYS A 6 -3.72 4.97 -0.74
CA LYS A 6 -2.55 4.50 -1.47
C LYS A 6 -2.46 2.98 -1.48
N LEU A 7 -2.88 2.32 -0.41
CA LEU A 7 -2.95 0.87 -0.30
C LEU A 7 -3.97 0.29 -1.29
N LEU A 8 -5.21 0.78 -1.24
CA LEU A 8 -6.31 0.36 -2.13
C LEU A 8 -5.97 0.57 -3.61
N SER A 9 -5.36 1.70 -3.95
CA SER A 9 -4.99 2.05 -5.33
C SER A 9 -3.62 1.53 -5.76
N GLU A 10 -2.96 0.74 -4.91
CA GLU A 10 -1.58 0.26 -5.08
C GLU A 10 -0.55 1.37 -5.32
N LYS A 11 -0.82 2.63 -4.95
CA LYS A 11 0.04 3.80 -5.13
C LYS A 11 1.08 3.99 -4.01
N LEU A 12 1.43 2.93 -3.29
CA LEU A 12 2.58 2.97 -2.38
C LEU A 12 3.88 3.19 -3.17
N ALA A 13 4.83 3.90 -2.55
CA ALA A 13 6.11 4.25 -3.15
C ALA A 13 7.09 3.06 -3.05
N VAL A 14 6.77 1.98 -3.75
CA VAL A 14 7.60 0.78 -3.84
C VAL A 14 8.83 1.06 -4.70
N LEU A 15 9.91 0.32 -4.50
CA LEU A 15 11.20 0.57 -5.15
C LEU A 15 11.08 0.46 -6.68
N GLU A 16 10.38 -0.55 -7.20
CA GLU A 16 10.16 -0.68 -8.64
C GLU A 16 9.45 0.55 -9.22
N LYS A 17 8.48 1.15 -8.50
CA LYS A 17 7.86 2.41 -8.93
C LYS A 17 8.81 3.60 -8.79
N THR A 18 9.64 3.61 -7.76
CA THR A 18 10.59 4.69 -7.49
C THR A 18 11.71 4.73 -8.54
N LYS A 19 12.16 3.58 -9.03
CA LYS A 19 13.14 3.45 -10.11
C LYS A 19 12.70 4.11 -11.42
N HIS A 20 11.41 4.15 -11.72
CA HIS A 20 10.91 4.82 -12.92
C HIS A 20 11.31 6.30 -12.98
N GLN A 21 11.43 6.96 -11.82
CA GLN A 21 11.83 8.37 -11.73
C GLN A 21 13.32 8.55 -11.42
N TYR A 22 13.94 7.59 -10.74
CA TYR A 22 15.28 7.72 -10.15
C TYR A 22 16.20 6.55 -10.50
N TYR A 23 16.12 6.02 -11.73
CA TYR A 23 16.91 4.87 -12.17
C TYR A 23 18.42 5.11 -12.00
N ASP A 24 18.91 6.32 -12.27
CA ASP A 24 20.33 6.66 -12.12
C ASP A 24 20.85 6.48 -10.67
N ILE A 25 19.94 6.52 -9.68
CA ILE A 25 20.25 6.34 -8.26
C ILE A 25 20.10 4.89 -7.84
N TYR A 26 18.95 4.27 -8.11
CA TYR A 26 18.61 2.96 -7.56
C TYR A 26 18.88 1.80 -8.51
N GLN A 27 19.10 2.07 -9.79
CA GLN A 27 19.46 1.09 -10.81
C GLN A 27 18.64 -0.20 -10.68
N ASP A 28 19.31 -1.35 -10.61
CA ASP A 28 18.69 -2.66 -10.50
C ASP A 28 18.54 -3.13 -9.04
N SER A 29 18.69 -2.26 -8.03
CA SER A 29 18.61 -2.64 -6.61
C SER A 29 17.39 -3.50 -6.27
N ASP A 30 17.61 -4.59 -5.55
CA ASP A 30 16.53 -5.46 -5.10
C ASP A 30 15.86 -4.92 -3.83
N CYS A 31 14.92 -5.68 -3.30
CA CYS A 31 14.13 -5.31 -2.15
C CYS A 31 15.01 -4.92 -0.95
N PRO A 32 14.73 -3.77 -0.28
CA PRO A 32 15.49 -3.32 0.87
C PRO A 32 15.41 -4.26 2.08
N LEU A 33 14.45 -5.19 2.09
CA LEU A 33 14.27 -6.14 3.19
C LEU A 33 15.00 -7.47 2.93
N CYS A 34 14.78 -8.10 1.77
CA CYS A 34 15.39 -9.40 1.47
C CYS A 34 16.63 -9.34 0.59
N ALA A 35 16.83 -8.27 -0.17
CA ALA A 35 17.90 -8.13 -1.17
C ALA A 35 17.93 -9.25 -2.24
N GLU A 36 16.85 -10.03 -2.40
CA GLU A 36 16.79 -11.19 -3.29
C GLU A 36 15.85 -10.99 -4.49
N GLU A 37 14.76 -10.23 -4.31
CA GLU A 37 13.73 -10.05 -5.34
C GLU A 37 13.43 -8.56 -5.59
N LYS A 38 12.83 -8.25 -6.74
CA LYS A 38 12.35 -6.90 -7.06
C LYS A 38 11.19 -6.51 -6.13
N GLU A 39 11.31 -5.36 -5.47
CA GLU A 39 10.26 -4.89 -4.57
C GLU A 39 9.09 -4.25 -5.34
N THR A 40 8.10 -5.09 -5.62
CA THR A 40 6.78 -4.73 -6.12
C THR A 40 5.79 -4.49 -4.96
N PHE A 41 4.59 -3.99 -5.27
CA PHE A 41 3.51 -3.86 -4.27
C PHE A 41 3.22 -5.20 -3.59
N THR A 42 3.07 -6.28 -4.36
CA THR A 42 2.82 -7.63 -3.85
C THR A 42 3.99 -8.14 -3.01
N HIS A 43 5.22 -7.95 -3.50
CA HIS A 43 6.41 -8.42 -2.80
C HIS A 43 6.56 -7.77 -1.43
N ILE A 44 6.22 -6.48 -1.25
CA ILE A 44 6.30 -5.85 0.08
C ILE A 44 5.53 -6.65 1.12
N TRP A 45 4.34 -7.16 0.81
CA TRP A 45 3.55 -7.90 1.79
C TRP A 45 4.02 -9.34 1.96
N LEU A 46 4.46 -9.97 0.86
CA LEU A 46 4.84 -11.39 0.80
C LEU A 46 6.34 -11.64 0.96
N CYS A 47 7.15 -10.60 1.19
CA CYS A 47 8.59 -10.70 1.34
C CYS A 47 8.93 -11.67 2.49
N LEU A 48 9.82 -12.62 2.23
CA LEU A 48 10.20 -13.65 3.19
C LEU A 48 10.75 -13.07 4.50
N TYR A 49 11.45 -11.94 4.42
CA TYR A 49 12.01 -11.24 5.59
C TYR A 49 10.95 -10.80 6.60
N GLN A 50 9.71 -10.62 6.17
CA GLN A 50 8.58 -10.20 7.01
C GLN A 50 7.43 -11.21 7.01
N ALA A 51 7.72 -12.48 6.66
CA ALA A 51 6.72 -13.54 6.60
C ALA A 51 6.01 -13.74 7.95
N GLU A 52 6.74 -13.59 9.06
CA GLU A 52 6.16 -13.66 10.41
C GLU A 52 5.18 -12.50 10.66
N THR A 53 5.60 -11.26 10.38
CA THR A 53 4.76 -10.06 10.53
C THR A 53 3.49 -10.15 9.66
N PHE A 54 3.62 -10.64 8.43
CA PHE A 54 2.46 -10.86 7.55
C PHE A 54 1.53 -11.95 8.09
N SER A 55 2.08 -13.01 8.67
CA SER A 55 1.29 -14.07 9.32
C SER A 55 0.54 -13.55 10.56
N GLN A 56 1.20 -12.70 11.36
CA GLN A 56 0.59 -12.03 12.51
C GLN A 56 -0.53 -11.09 12.05
N LEU A 57 -0.32 -10.30 10.99
CA LEU A 57 -1.35 -9.44 10.39
C LEU A 57 -2.62 -10.22 10.01
N TYR A 58 -2.44 -11.36 9.35
CA TYR A 58 -3.55 -12.27 9.01
C TYR A 58 -4.27 -12.80 10.26
N ASN A 59 -3.51 -13.29 11.23
CA ASN A 59 -4.07 -13.87 12.46
C ASN A 59 -4.78 -12.81 13.31
N ASN A 60 -4.27 -11.58 13.38
CA ASN A 60 -4.90 -10.47 14.08
C ASN A 60 -6.25 -10.11 13.45
N PHE A 61 -6.29 -9.99 12.11
CA PHE A 61 -7.55 -9.75 11.40
C PHE A 61 -8.58 -10.85 11.65
N LYS A 62 -8.17 -12.11 11.54
CA LYS A 62 -9.01 -13.28 11.85
C LYS A 62 -9.53 -13.21 13.29
N ASN A 63 -8.65 -12.98 14.26
CA ASN A 63 -9.00 -12.92 15.68
C ASN A 63 -9.95 -11.77 16.00
N MET A 64 -9.77 -10.60 15.38
CA MET A 64 -10.69 -9.46 15.53
C MET A 64 -12.12 -9.82 15.14
N LEU A 65 -12.29 -10.58 14.06
CA LEU A 65 -13.60 -11.06 13.62
C LEU A 65 -14.16 -12.12 14.59
N ILE A 66 -13.34 -13.10 15.00
CA ILE A 66 -13.74 -14.18 15.91
C ILE A 66 -14.16 -13.62 17.27
N PHE A 67 -13.34 -12.80 17.91
CA PHE A 67 -13.66 -12.20 19.20
C PHE A 67 -14.88 -11.29 19.12
N GLY A 68 -15.01 -10.52 18.03
CA GLY A 68 -16.21 -9.71 17.82
C GLY A 68 -17.49 -10.53 17.62
N ILE A 69 -17.42 -11.77 17.11
CA ILE A 69 -18.57 -12.69 17.09
C ILE A 69 -18.85 -13.24 18.49
N LEU A 70 -17.81 -13.64 19.23
CA LEU A 70 -17.95 -14.20 20.59
C LEU A 70 -18.53 -13.17 21.57
N ASP A 71 -18.20 -11.90 21.41
CA ASP A 71 -18.78 -10.80 22.18
C ASP A 71 -20.30 -10.63 21.94
N LEU A 72 -20.79 -11.11 20.78
CA LEU A 72 -22.20 -11.04 20.38
C LEU A 72 -22.96 -12.33 20.66
N SER A 73 -22.27 -13.48 20.71
CA SER A 73 -22.85 -14.81 20.82
C SER A 73 -22.01 -15.74 21.68
N THR A 74 -22.63 -16.30 22.73
CA THR A 74 -21.96 -17.15 23.72
C THR A 74 -22.00 -18.65 23.40
N ASN A 75 -22.68 -19.06 22.32
CA ASN A 75 -23.02 -20.46 22.07
C ASN A 75 -22.09 -21.18 21.09
N ILE A 76 -21.01 -20.53 20.64
CA ILE A 76 -20.04 -21.09 19.70
C ILE A 76 -18.63 -20.98 20.26
N SER A 77 -17.78 -21.98 20.01
CA SER A 77 -16.40 -21.92 20.47
C SER A 77 -15.51 -21.14 19.50
N ALA A 78 -14.45 -20.51 20.02
CA ALA A 78 -13.45 -19.82 19.21
C ALA A 78 -12.80 -20.75 18.18
N GLN A 79 -12.56 -22.02 18.56
CA GLN A 79 -11.98 -23.01 17.65
C GLN A 79 -12.89 -23.29 16.46
N GLN A 80 -14.19 -23.48 16.69
CA GLN A 80 -15.16 -23.71 15.61
C GLN A 80 -15.21 -22.53 14.63
N LEU A 81 -15.19 -21.30 15.14
CA LEU A 81 -15.13 -20.10 14.29
C LEU A 81 -13.81 -20.02 13.51
N SER A 82 -12.69 -20.36 14.15
CA SER A 82 -11.37 -20.40 13.52
C SER A 82 -11.32 -21.39 12.36
N ASP A 83 -11.80 -22.62 12.58
CA ASP A 83 -11.82 -23.66 11.56
C ASP A 83 -12.71 -23.26 10.37
N GLN A 84 -13.88 -22.67 10.63
CA GLN A 84 -14.75 -22.17 9.58
C GLN A 84 -14.16 -20.99 8.80
N PHE A 85 -13.42 -20.10 9.47
CA PHE A 85 -12.75 -18.99 8.80
C PHE A 85 -11.66 -19.51 7.85
N ASP A 86 -10.89 -20.52 8.26
CA ASP A 86 -9.85 -21.09 7.40
C ASP A 86 -10.43 -21.78 6.15
N LEU A 87 -11.67 -22.29 6.24
CA LEU A 87 -12.43 -22.79 5.09
C LEU A 87 -12.86 -21.70 4.09
N LEU A 88 -12.69 -20.41 4.41
CA LEU A 88 -12.89 -19.31 3.45
C LEU A 88 -11.72 -19.21 2.44
N LEU A 89 -10.61 -19.91 2.69
CA LEU A 89 -9.48 -20.08 1.77
C LEU A 89 -8.83 -18.75 1.32
N PHE A 90 -8.80 -17.73 2.17
CA PHE A 90 -8.01 -16.53 1.90
C PHE A 90 -6.53 -16.89 1.92
N THR A 91 -5.92 -16.98 0.74
CA THR A 91 -4.53 -17.38 0.63
C THR A 91 -3.60 -16.25 1.04
N LYS A 92 -2.45 -16.64 1.61
CA LYS A 92 -1.28 -15.79 1.85
C LYS A 92 -0.37 -15.70 0.60
N SER A 93 -0.90 -15.96 -0.60
CA SER A 93 -0.14 -16.04 -1.84
C SER A 93 -0.81 -15.27 -2.98
N SER A 94 -0.03 -14.82 -3.95
CA SER A 94 -0.53 -14.17 -5.16
C SER A 94 -0.96 -15.22 -6.19
N HIS A 95 -2.19 -15.70 -6.12
CA HIS A 95 -2.78 -16.51 -7.18
C HIS A 95 -3.95 -15.78 -7.85
N SER A 96 -4.08 -15.95 -9.16
CA SER A 96 -4.96 -15.12 -10.01
C SER A 96 -6.44 -15.51 -10.00
N SER A 97 -6.82 -16.61 -9.34
CA SER A 97 -8.18 -17.16 -9.46
C SER A 97 -9.08 -16.88 -8.27
N ASN A 98 -8.54 -16.57 -7.09
CA ASN A 98 -9.29 -16.42 -5.85
C ASN A 98 -8.93 -15.11 -5.12
N ILE A 99 -9.87 -14.60 -4.31
CA ILE A 99 -9.61 -13.46 -3.41
C ILE A 99 -8.56 -13.88 -2.39
N THR A 100 -7.46 -13.13 -2.35
CA THR A 100 -6.33 -13.37 -1.46
C THR A 100 -6.42 -12.47 -0.22
N PHE A 101 -5.60 -12.73 0.79
CA PHE A 101 -5.50 -11.80 1.92
C PHE A 101 -4.95 -10.43 1.51
N LEU A 102 -4.16 -10.34 0.42
CA LEU A 102 -3.72 -9.05 -0.12
C LEU A 102 -4.88 -8.21 -0.63
N ASP A 103 -5.90 -8.85 -1.20
CA ASP A 103 -7.10 -8.14 -1.65
C ASP A 103 -7.88 -7.62 -0.44
N ILE A 104 -7.94 -8.39 0.65
CA ILE A 104 -8.51 -7.92 1.91
C ILE A 104 -7.71 -6.73 2.46
N ILE A 105 -6.38 -6.78 2.45
CA ILE A 105 -5.52 -5.64 2.84
C ILE A 105 -5.78 -4.40 1.99
N LYS A 106 -6.03 -4.56 0.69
CA LYS A 106 -6.40 -3.45 -0.20
C LYS A 106 -7.78 -2.86 0.14
N GLY A 107 -8.63 -3.61 0.83
CA GLY A 107 -9.98 -3.17 1.24
C GLY A 107 -11.12 -3.93 0.57
N PHE A 108 -10.84 -4.99 -0.19
CA PHE A 108 -11.88 -5.83 -0.77
C PHE A 108 -12.52 -6.71 0.31
N ILE A 109 -13.85 -6.76 0.31
CA ILE A 109 -14.63 -7.60 1.21
C ILE A 109 -15.27 -8.69 0.35
N SER A 110 -14.87 -9.94 0.54
CA SER A 110 -15.46 -11.05 -0.22
C SER A 110 -16.91 -11.31 0.20
N THR A 111 -17.71 -11.80 -0.74
CA THR A 111 -19.07 -12.27 -0.44
C THR A 111 -19.04 -13.44 0.55
N THR A 112 -18.07 -14.35 0.42
CA THR A 112 -17.88 -15.48 1.34
C THR A 112 -17.65 -15.04 2.79
N LEU A 113 -16.91 -13.95 3.00
CA LEU A 113 -16.70 -13.36 4.34
C LEU A 113 -18.01 -12.80 4.89
N VAL A 114 -18.75 -12.04 4.08
CA VAL A 114 -20.06 -11.48 4.47
C VAL A 114 -21.06 -12.59 4.80
N GLU A 115 -21.08 -13.64 3.99
CA GLU A 115 -21.95 -14.81 4.15
C GLU A 115 -21.59 -15.67 5.36
N TRP A 116 -20.33 -15.68 5.76
CA TRP A 116 -19.92 -16.31 7.02
C TRP A 116 -20.35 -15.45 8.22
N LEU A 117 -20.08 -14.14 8.19
CA LEU A 117 -20.45 -13.22 9.27
C LEU A 117 -21.96 -13.13 9.50
N GLN A 118 -22.77 -13.18 8.45
CA GLN A 118 -24.23 -13.08 8.57
C GLN A 118 -24.86 -14.24 9.36
N LYS A 119 -24.17 -15.38 9.50
CA LYS A 119 -24.62 -16.51 10.32
C LYS A 119 -24.70 -16.16 11.81
N TYR A 120 -23.94 -15.14 12.22
CA TYR A 120 -23.75 -14.78 13.62
C TYR A 120 -24.17 -13.34 13.95
N THR A 121 -24.40 -12.51 12.94
CA THR A 121 -24.56 -11.06 13.11
C THR A 121 -25.72 -10.51 12.28
N ASN A 122 -26.45 -9.55 12.84
CA ASN A 122 -27.36 -8.72 12.06
C ASN A 122 -26.60 -7.69 11.21
N ALA A 123 -27.28 -7.00 10.30
CA ALA A 123 -26.64 -6.07 9.37
C ALA A 123 -25.87 -4.92 10.04
N SER A 124 -26.35 -4.42 11.19
CA SER A 124 -25.69 -3.34 11.94
C SER A 124 -24.44 -3.84 12.65
N GLN A 125 -24.55 -4.97 13.36
CA GLN A 125 -23.43 -5.64 14.01
C GLN A 125 -22.33 -6.01 13.02
N ARG A 126 -22.70 -6.59 11.87
CA ARG A 126 -21.76 -6.97 10.80
C ARG A 126 -20.97 -5.77 10.29
N ARG A 127 -21.66 -4.65 10.02
CA ARG A 127 -21.01 -3.41 9.57
C ARG A 127 -20.01 -2.93 10.60
N ASN A 128 -20.42 -2.83 11.87
CA ASN A 128 -19.55 -2.38 12.95
C ASN A 128 -18.34 -3.29 13.16
N LEU A 129 -18.54 -4.61 13.09
CA LEU A 129 -17.47 -5.60 13.21
C LEU A 129 -16.46 -5.48 12.07
N LEU A 130 -16.94 -5.40 10.83
CA LEU A 130 -16.08 -5.18 9.66
C LEU A 130 -15.32 -3.86 9.79
N THR A 131 -15.98 -2.75 10.15
CA THR A 131 -15.30 -1.46 10.35
C THR A 131 -14.17 -1.58 11.37
N LYS A 132 -14.41 -2.17 12.54
CA LYS A 132 -13.37 -2.37 13.57
C LYS A 132 -12.24 -3.26 13.09
N ALA A 133 -12.55 -4.39 12.42
CA ALA A 133 -11.55 -5.32 11.93
C ALA A 133 -10.66 -4.68 10.84
N PHE A 134 -11.26 -3.92 9.91
CA PHE A 134 -10.52 -3.22 8.87
C PHE A 134 -9.72 -2.03 9.43
N ASP A 135 -10.25 -1.28 10.38
CA ASP A 135 -9.48 -0.22 11.03
C ASP A 135 -8.23 -0.77 11.71
N LYS A 136 -8.36 -1.87 12.45
CA LYS A 136 -7.21 -2.54 13.05
C LYS A 136 -6.25 -3.12 12.00
N LEU A 137 -6.78 -3.73 10.93
CA LEU A 137 -5.97 -4.24 9.82
C LEU A 137 -5.10 -3.14 9.20
N TYR A 138 -5.66 -1.94 9.00
CA TYR A 138 -4.92 -0.83 8.42
C TYR A 138 -3.87 -0.24 9.37
N GLU A 139 -4.11 -0.26 10.68
CA GLU A 139 -3.10 0.09 11.68
C GLU A 139 -1.93 -0.89 11.62
N ASP A 140 -2.21 -2.19 11.69
CA ASP A 140 -1.17 -3.23 11.66
C ASP A 140 -0.41 -3.23 10.31
N SER A 141 -1.13 -2.99 9.20
CA SER A 141 -0.52 -2.85 7.86
C SER A 141 0.39 -1.63 7.74
N LEU A 142 0.06 -0.55 8.46
CA LEU A 142 0.87 0.67 8.47
C LEU A 142 2.20 0.41 9.19
N ASP A 143 2.20 -0.36 10.27
CA ASP A 143 3.43 -0.68 11.00
C ASP A 143 4.36 -1.58 10.17
N LEU A 144 3.82 -2.56 9.44
CA LEU A 144 4.58 -3.33 8.45
C LEU A 144 5.18 -2.41 7.35
N TRP A 145 4.41 -1.45 6.85
CA TRP A 145 4.91 -0.48 5.87
C TRP A 145 6.01 0.42 6.43
N LYS A 146 5.91 0.84 7.70
CA LYS A 146 6.96 1.65 8.38
C LYS A 146 8.27 0.88 8.50
N LEU A 147 8.25 -0.39 8.90
CA LEU A 147 9.45 -1.23 8.98
C LEU A 147 10.20 -1.26 7.64
N ARG A 148 9.46 -1.43 6.54
CA ARG A 148 10.04 -1.33 5.20
C ARG A 148 10.62 0.06 4.92
N CYS A 149 9.92 1.13 5.28
CA CYS A 149 10.40 2.50 5.07
C CYS A 149 11.70 2.79 5.83
N GLU A 150 11.82 2.30 7.05
CA GLU A 150 13.02 2.43 7.89
C GLU A 150 14.23 1.68 7.27
N ALA A 151 14.02 0.45 6.79
CA ALA A 151 15.04 -0.30 6.06
C ALA A 151 15.48 0.44 4.79
N PHE A 152 14.53 0.96 4.02
CA PHE A 152 14.82 1.73 2.82
C PHE A 152 15.64 3.01 3.12
N ALA A 153 15.24 3.77 4.15
CA ALA A 153 15.95 4.97 4.58
C ALA A 153 17.39 4.65 5.06
N SER A 154 17.57 3.54 5.77
CA SER A 154 18.88 3.07 6.22
C SER A 154 19.81 2.78 5.04
N ILE A 155 19.30 2.11 4.00
CA ILE A 155 20.07 1.84 2.78
C ILE A 155 20.44 3.14 2.07
N GLU A 156 19.53 4.09 1.94
CA GLU A 156 19.84 5.39 1.32
C GLU A 156 20.94 6.13 2.07
N HIS A 157 20.87 6.14 3.40
CA HIS A 157 21.90 6.72 4.24
C HIS A 157 23.26 6.03 4.03
N MET A 158 23.30 4.69 4.02
CA MET A 158 24.52 3.91 3.78
C MET A 158 25.12 4.16 2.38
N CYS A 159 24.27 4.37 1.37
CA CYS A 159 24.68 4.66 0.00
C CYS A 159 24.91 6.16 -0.26
N SER A 160 24.83 7.02 0.76
CA SER A 160 24.93 8.49 0.62
C SER A 160 23.93 9.09 -0.38
N ILE A 161 22.77 8.45 -0.57
CA ILE A 161 21.70 8.93 -1.42
C ILE A 161 20.98 10.06 -0.68
N THR A 162 21.13 11.29 -1.17
CA THR A 162 20.54 12.47 -0.54
C THR A 162 19.24 12.90 -1.22
N GLN A 163 18.39 13.61 -0.48
CA GLN A 163 17.19 14.22 -1.04
C GLN A 163 17.52 15.22 -2.17
N TYR A 164 18.67 15.90 -2.07
CA TYR A 164 19.14 16.80 -3.12
C TYR A 164 19.33 16.09 -4.46
N MET A 165 19.91 14.88 -4.46
CA MET A 165 20.09 14.07 -5.68
C MET A 165 18.74 13.73 -6.33
N LYS A 166 17.74 13.35 -5.53
CA LYS A 166 16.39 13.06 -6.05
C LYS A 166 15.71 14.32 -6.61
N ARG A 167 15.86 15.47 -5.91
CA ARG A 167 15.29 16.75 -6.36
C ARG A 167 15.94 17.24 -7.65
N SER A 168 17.25 17.08 -7.82
CA SER A 168 17.96 17.49 -9.03
C SER A 168 17.56 16.65 -10.26
N ILE A 169 17.37 15.34 -10.10
CA ILE A 169 16.83 14.47 -11.15
C ILE A 169 15.42 14.90 -11.52
N SER A 170 14.53 15.08 -10.53
CA SER A 170 13.15 15.53 -10.79
C SER A 170 13.08 16.86 -11.53
N TYR A 171 13.96 17.81 -11.18
CA TYR A 171 14.08 19.07 -11.88
C TYR A 171 14.53 18.86 -13.32
N ASN A 172 15.58 18.06 -13.55
CA ASN A 172 16.06 17.74 -14.89
C ASN A 172 14.98 17.06 -15.74
N THR A 173 14.26 16.07 -15.21
CA THR A 173 13.17 15.40 -15.95
C THR A 173 12.04 16.37 -16.32
N LYS A 174 11.75 17.37 -15.48
CA LYS A 174 10.66 18.34 -15.72
C LYS A 174 11.05 19.47 -16.68
N TYR A 175 12.32 19.88 -16.66
CA TYR A 175 12.77 21.10 -17.36
C TYR A 175 13.82 20.85 -18.46
N LYS A 176 14.33 19.62 -18.61
CA LYS A 176 15.11 19.18 -19.79
C LYS A 176 14.24 18.37 -20.76
N GLU A 177 13.14 18.94 -21.24
CA GLU A 177 12.70 18.58 -22.60
C GLU A 177 13.68 19.27 -23.58
N PRO A 178 14.21 18.56 -24.58
CA PRO A 178 15.19 19.12 -25.50
C PRO A 178 14.53 20.15 -26.42
N PHE A 179 15.28 21.19 -26.77
CA PHE A 179 15.06 21.91 -28.02
C PHE A 179 15.21 20.92 -29.18
N THR A 180 14.16 20.17 -29.50
CA THR A 180 14.01 19.53 -30.81
C THR A 180 13.02 20.37 -31.61
N SER A 181 13.54 20.93 -32.69
CA SER A 181 12.83 21.75 -33.66
C SER A 181 11.59 21.03 -34.19
N TYR A 182 10.40 21.42 -33.71
CA TYR A 182 9.19 21.17 -34.47
C TYR A 182 9.12 22.19 -35.60
N HIS A 183 9.52 21.75 -36.80
CA HIS A 183 8.89 22.26 -38.00
C HIS A 183 7.39 21.95 -37.91
N ASN A 184 6.64 22.99 -37.58
CA ASN A 184 5.32 23.34 -38.09
C ASN A 184 4.48 22.19 -38.65
N ILE A 185 3.61 21.60 -37.83
CA ILE A 185 2.30 21.12 -38.29
C ILE A 185 1.27 21.71 -37.34
N ASN A 186 0.50 22.66 -37.86
CA ASN A 186 -0.68 23.22 -37.23
C ASN A 186 -1.61 22.10 -36.72
N SER A 187 -1.68 21.92 -35.42
CA SER A 187 -2.93 21.55 -34.75
C SER A 187 -3.09 22.45 -33.53
N PHE A 188 -3.94 23.45 -33.69
CA PHE A 188 -4.44 24.27 -32.60
C PHE A 188 -5.20 23.33 -31.63
N PHE A 189 -4.51 22.85 -30.59
CA PHE A 189 -5.19 22.39 -29.39
C PHE A 189 -5.28 23.59 -28.45
N ASP A 190 -6.50 24.12 -28.37
CA ASP A 190 -6.86 25.25 -27.53
C ASP A 190 -6.73 24.84 -26.05
N PHE A 191 -5.71 25.37 -25.37
CA PHE A 191 -5.45 25.12 -23.94
C PHE A 191 -6.33 25.97 -23.01
N SER A 192 -7.29 26.73 -23.53
CA SER A 192 -8.13 27.65 -22.74
C SER A 192 -9.06 26.97 -21.73
N SER A 193 -9.19 25.64 -21.72
CA SER A 193 -10.11 24.91 -20.84
C SER A 193 -9.47 24.14 -19.67
N PHE A 194 -8.14 24.12 -19.52
CA PHE A 194 -7.54 23.50 -18.33
C PHE A 194 -7.53 24.50 -17.17
N ASN A 195 -8.53 24.37 -16.30
CA ASN A 195 -8.67 25.13 -15.05
C ASN A 195 -7.31 25.22 -14.33
N ILE A 196 -6.87 26.44 -14.03
CA ILE A 196 -5.64 26.72 -13.27
C ILE A 196 -5.65 25.99 -11.91
N GLU A 197 -6.85 25.77 -11.33
CA GLU A 197 -7.06 24.94 -10.14
C GLU A 197 -6.60 23.48 -10.32
N TYR A 198 -6.69 22.92 -11.53
CA TYR A 198 -6.26 21.53 -11.81
C TYR A 198 -4.73 21.43 -11.85
N ILE A 199 -4.04 22.46 -12.36
CA ILE A 199 -2.58 22.54 -12.32
C ILE A 199 -2.10 22.79 -10.90
N GLU A 200 -2.77 23.64 -10.12
CA GLU A 200 -2.48 23.79 -8.68
C GLU A 200 -2.77 22.51 -7.90
N TYR A 201 -3.83 21.77 -8.22
CA TYR A 201 -4.16 20.48 -7.61
C TYR A 201 -3.13 19.40 -7.95
N ILE A 202 -2.66 19.33 -9.19
CA ILE A 202 -1.58 18.44 -9.61
C ILE A 202 -0.25 18.85 -8.95
N ASN A 203 0.04 20.14 -8.87
CA ASN A 203 1.24 20.65 -8.18
C ASN A 203 1.16 20.45 -6.66
N LEU A 204 -0.04 20.50 -6.06
CA LEU A 204 -0.31 20.12 -4.68
C LEU A 204 -0.12 18.62 -4.51
N LEU A 205 -0.66 17.77 -5.38
CA LEU A 205 -0.45 16.32 -5.36
C LEU A 205 1.04 15.95 -5.50
N ILE A 206 1.80 16.67 -6.33
CA ILE A 206 3.25 16.49 -6.50
C ILE A 206 3.99 17.00 -5.27
N ARG A 207 3.66 18.18 -4.72
CA ARG A 207 4.24 18.68 -3.46
C ARG A 207 3.92 17.76 -2.28
N PHE A 208 2.72 17.22 -2.21
CA PHE A 208 2.31 16.23 -1.23
C PHE A 208 3.02 14.90 -1.43
N ASN A 209 3.33 14.47 -2.66
CA ASN A 209 4.11 13.26 -2.93
C ASN A 209 5.61 13.42 -2.64
N VAL A 210 6.20 14.59 -2.91
CA VAL A 210 7.59 14.92 -2.56
C VAL A 210 7.73 15.08 -1.04
N ALA A 211 6.76 15.73 -0.37
CA ALA A 211 6.68 15.78 1.08
C ALA A 211 6.25 14.44 1.72
N TYR A 212 5.72 13.48 0.95
CA TYR A 212 5.32 12.16 1.50
C TYR A 212 6.50 11.22 1.71
N ILE A 213 7.57 11.37 0.92
CA ILE A 213 8.86 10.74 1.20
C ILE A 213 9.43 11.36 2.49
N ASP A 214 9.19 12.66 2.73
CA ASP A 214 9.61 13.37 3.94
C ASP A 214 8.78 13.00 5.19
N LEU A 215 7.50 12.64 5.05
CA LEU A 215 6.60 12.37 6.19
C LEU A 215 6.87 11.04 6.91
N PHE A 216 7.59 10.11 6.27
CA PHE A 216 8.00 8.83 6.87
C PHE A 216 9.52 8.72 7.09
N THR A 217 10.29 9.77 6.76
CA THR A 217 11.73 9.85 7.04
C THR A 217 12.09 10.77 8.19
N PHE A 218 11.12 11.45 8.82
CA PHE A 218 11.38 12.31 9.98
C PHE A 218 10.40 12.06 11.13
N ASN A 219 10.85 11.23 12.08
CA ASN A 219 10.94 11.57 13.51
C ASN A 219 11.45 10.36 14.29
N ILE A 220 12.77 10.15 14.23
CA ILE A 220 13.50 9.43 15.28
C ILE A 220 14.45 10.48 15.87
N PRO A 221 14.41 10.75 17.20
CA PRO A 221 15.27 11.74 17.84
C PRO A 221 16.75 11.42 17.72
#